data_AF-A0A0F9CVM8-F1
#
_entry.id   AF-A0A0F9CVM8-F1
#
_cell.length_a   1.000
_cell.length_b   1.000
_cell.length_c   1.000
_cell.angle_alpha   90.00
_cell.angle_beta   90.00
_cell.angle_gamma   90.00
#
_symmetry.space_group_name_H-M   'P 1'
#
loop_
_entity.id
_entity.type
_entity.pdbx_description
1 polymer ?
#
loop_
_entity_poly.entity_id
_entity_poly.type
_entity_poly.pdbx_seq_one_letter_code
_entity_poly.pdbx_strand_id
1 'polypeptide(L)'
;MTYSIIAHDPDTGEIGLAVASRFFAAGAGVPYVGARCAVATQAFVNPIWGVEGRQRLAAGESAEAVLADFKARDAGQAIRQCHMMDMQGRFAAHTGTDCIDWAGHLVGETHSVAGNMLVGAQVVQETYDAYLKAKGSMAERLLRAMEAGEAAGGDKRGRQAAGLSVHRGQDYPF
;
A
#
# COMPACT_ATOMS: atom_id res chain seq x y z
N MET A 1 -4.53 -7.16 -9.72
CA MET A 1 -5.51 -6.13 -10.11
C MET A 1 -5.78 -5.30 -8.89
N THR A 2 -4.90 -4.37 -8.62
CA THR A 2 -4.96 -3.52 -7.43
C THR A 2 -3.88 -2.47 -7.60
N TYR A 3 -4.14 -1.24 -7.17
CA TYR A 3 -3.08 -0.34 -6.78
C TYR A 3 -3.41 0.28 -5.42
N SER A 4 -2.37 0.54 -4.65
CA SER A 4 -2.46 1.05 -3.30
C SER A 4 -1.32 2.01 -3.01
N ILE A 5 -1.58 2.93 -2.08
CA ILE A 5 -0.60 3.89 -1.56
C ILE A 5 -0.62 3.79 -0.02
N ILE A 6 0.57 3.75 0.58
CA ILE A 6 0.78 4.02 2.00
C ILE A 6 1.52 5.35 2.07
N ALA A 7 1.05 6.28 2.89
CA ALA A 7 1.70 7.55 3.12
C ALA A 7 1.82 7.88 4.61
N HIS A 8 2.88 8.60 4.94
CA HIS A 8 3.18 9.11 6.26
C HIS A 8 3.52 10.59 6.18
N ASP A 9 2.88 11.37 7.04
CA ASP A 9 3.16 12.78 7.21
C ASP A 9 4.04 12.97 8.45
N PRO A 10 5.34 13.31 8.30
CA PRO A 10 6.24 13.43 9.44
C PRO A 10 5.91 14.64 10.34
N ASP A 11 5.20 15.65 9.84
CA ASP A 11 4.87 16.85 10.61
C ASP A 11 3.71 16.59 11.57
N THR A 12 2.77 15.74 11.16
CA THR A 12 1.54 15.42 11.94
C THR A 12 1.56 14.03 12.55
N GLY A 13 2.43 13.13 12.07
CA GLY A 13 2.41 11.70 12.39
C GLY A 13 1.25 10.94 11.76
N GLU A 14 0.48 11.56 10.85
CA GLU A 14 -0.64 10.89 10.18
C GLU A 14 -0.14 9.77 9.27
N ILE A 15 -0.81 8.62 9.31
CA ILE A 15 -0.59 7.50 8.41
C ILE A 15 -1.85 7.27 7.62
N GLY A 16 -1.69 7.24 6.30
CA GLY A 16 -2.76 7.04 5.35
C GLY A 16 -2.52 5.79 4.52
N LEU A 17 -3.58 5.01 4.24
CA LEU A 17 -3.52 3.91 3.29
C LEU A 17 -4.78 3.94 2.43
N ALA A 18 -4.60 3.99 1.10
CA ALA A 18 -5.69 3.89 0.14
C ALA A 18 -5.44 2.77 -0.86
N VAL A 19 -6.53 2.16 -1.34
CA VAL A 19 -6.51 1.05 -2.31
C VAL A 19 -7.68 1.16 -3.27
N ALA A 20 -7.46 0.80 -4.54
CA ALA A 20 -8.50 0.65 -5.55
C ALA A 20 -8.30 -0.63 -6.35
N SER A 21 -9.41 -1.27 -6.72
CA SER A 21 -9.42 -2.53 -7.47
C SER A 21 -10.77 -2.80 -8.14
N ARG A 22 -10.82 -3.70 -9.12
CA ARG A 22 -12.05 -4.43 -9.51
C ARG A 22 -12.25 -5.80 -8.82
N PHE A 23 -11.48 -6.10 -7.78
CA PHE A 23 -11.78 -7.17 -6.84
C PHE A 23 -12.74 -6.68 -5.74
N PHE A 24 -13.59 -7.58 -5.24
CA PHE A 24 -14.55 -7.24 -4.19
C PHE A 24 -13.87 -6.92 -2.87
N ALA A 25 -14.42 -5.94 -2.13
CA ALA A 25 -14.00 -5.63 -0.77
C ALA A 25 -12.47 -5.38 -0.60
N ALA A 26 -11.80 -4.83 -1.62
CA ALA A 26 -10.37 -4.54 -1.55
C ALA A 26 -10.01 -3.65 -0.35
N GLY A 27 -10.88 -2.69 0.00
CA GLY A 27 -10.73 -1.85 1.19
C GLY A 27 -10.77 -2.58 2.53
N ALA A 28 -11.31 -3.80 2.59
CA ALA A 28 -11.31 -4.63 3.79
C ALA A 28 -10.15 -5.64 3.80
N GLY A 29 -9.69 -6.09 2.64
CA GLY A 29 -8.67 -7.15 2.53
C GLY A 29 -7.22 -6.66 2.48
N VAL A 30 -6.98 -5.47 1.92
CA VAL A 30 -5.63 -4.95 1.67
C VAL A 30 -5.07 -4.12 2.83
N PRO A 31 -5.82 -3.17 3.43
CA PRO A 31 -5.25 -2.24 4.41
C PRO A 31 -5.11 -2.85 5.82
N TYR A 32 -3.90 -2.78 6.38
CA TYR A 32 -3.63 -3.06 7.80
C TYR A 32 -2.85 -1.90 8.39
N VAL A 33 -3.57 -0.91 8.93
CA VAL A 33 -2.97 0.31 9.48
C VAL A 33 -2.99 0.24 11.01
N GLY A 34 -1.89 0.62 11.62
CA GLY A 34 -1.77 0.82 13.07
C GLY A 34 -1.44 2.27 13.39
N ALA A 35 -1.30 2.57 14.68
CA ALA A 35 -0.99 3.93 15.15
C ALA A 35 0.29 4.51 14.53
N ARG A 36 1.29 3.68 14.25
CA ARG A 36 2.63 4.09 13.79
C ARG A 36 3.23 3.23 12.68
N CYS A 37 2.47 2.29 12.12
CA CYS A 37 2.94 1.40 11.06
C CYS A 37 1.78 1.06 10.12
N ALA A 38 2.10 0.57 8.93
CA ALA A 38 1.10 0.16 7.95
C ALA A 38 1.59 -1.00 7.09
N VAL A 39 0.68 -1.86 6.68
CA VAL A 39 0.92 -2.95 5.72
C VAL A 39 -0.22 -2.95 4.70
N ALA A 40 0.13 -3.02 3.42
CA ALA A 40 -0.78 -3.34 2.33
C ALA A 40 -0.31 -4.64 1.67
N THR A 41 -1.15 -5.67 1.71
CA THR A 41 -0.93 -6.96 1.05
C THR A 41 -1.98 -7.17 -0.03
N GLN A 42 -1.53 -7.44 -1.26
CA GLN A 42 -2.35 -7.48 -2.46
C GLN A 42 -1.82 -8.50 -3.49
N ALA A 43 -2.37 -8.45 -4.71
CA ALA A 43 -2.29 -9.52 -5.71
C ALA A 43 -3.01 -10.78 -5.18
N PHE A 44 -2.29 -11.84 -4.84
CA PHE A 44 -2.83 -12.88 -3.95
C PHE A 44 -2.64 -12.45 -2.50
N VAL A 45 -3.63 -11.70 -1.99
CA VAL A 45 -3.69 -11.20 -0.61
C VAL A 45 -3.34 -12.30 0.38
N ASN A 46 -2.42 -12.02 1.30
CA ASN A 46 -2.13 -12.88 2.44
C ASN A 46 -2.53 -12.16 3.74
N PRO A 47 -3.71 -12.42 4.31
CA PRO A 47 -4.13 -11.77 5.55
C PRO A 47 -3.15 -11.97 6.71
N ILE A 48 -2.40 -13.08 6.71
CA ILE A 48 -1.38 -13.34 7.74
C ILE A 48 -0.21 -12.36 7.62
N TRP A 49 0.22 -12.01 6.40
CA TRP A 49 1.24 -10.96 6.24
C TRP A 49 0.76 -9.61 6.76
N GLY A 50 -0.53 -9.30 6.59
CA GLY A 50 -1.14 -8.09 7.13
C GLY A 50 -1.18 -8.08 8.67
N VAL A 51 -1.72 -9.13 9.28
CA VAL A 51 -1.87 -9.25 10.74
C VAL A 51 -0.52 -9.36 11.44
N GLU A 52 0.32 -10.32 11.02
CA GLU A 52 1.65 -10.55 11.61
C GLU A 52 2.57 -9.35 11.35
N GLY A 53 2.53 -8.80 10.13
CA GLY A 53 3.38 -7.68 9.74
C GLY A 53 3.09 -6.46 10.59
N ARG A 54 1.81 -6.11 10.76
CA ARG A 54 1.42 -4.99 11.64
C ARG A 54 1.88 -5.21 13.08
N GLN A 55 1.76 -6.43 13.62
CA GLN A 55 2.21 -6.75 14.98
C GLN A 55 3.72 -6.59 15.14
N ARG A 56 4.51 -7.12 14.21
CA ARG A 56 5.98 -7.08 14.26
C ARG A 56 6.54 -5.69 14.04
N LEU A 57 5.96 -4.93 13.11
CA LEU A 57 6.32 -3.52 12.90
C LEU A 57 6.01 -2.69 14.14
N ALA A 58 4.85 -2.91 14.77
CA ALA A 58 4.50 -2.25 16.05
C ALA A 58 5.43 -2.67 17.21
N ALA A 59 6.04 -3.85 17.14
CA ALA A 59 7.06 -4.30 18.09
C ALA A 59 8.46 -3.71 17.82
N GLY A 60 8.65 -2.96 16.73
CA GLY A 60 9.89 -2.23 16.43
C GLY A 60 10.80 -2.92 15.42
N GLU A 61 10.36 -4.02 14.80
CA GLU A 61 11.10 -4.60 13.68
C GLU A 61 11.04 -3.69 12.45
N SER A 62 12.09 -3.71 11.62
CA SER A 62 12.12 -2.92 10.39
C SER A 62 11.24 -3.54 9.30
N ALA A 63 10.70 -2.69 8.44
CA ALA A 63 9.92 -3.11 7.26
C ALA A 63 10.68 -4.10 6.39
N GLU A 64 11.98 -3.88 6.20
CA GLU A 64 12.86 -4.74 5.43
C GLU A 64 13.03 -6.13 6.05
N ALA A 65 13.24 -6.20 7.38
CA ALA A 65 13.44 -7.47 8.08
C ALA A 65 12.17 -8.32 8.09
N VAL A 66 11.02 -7.70 8.36
CA VAL A 66 9.70 -8.37 8.32
C VAL A 66 9.43 -8.91 6.92
N LEU A 67 9.64 -8.11 5.89
CA LEU A 67 9.38 -8.52 4.51
C LEU A 67 10.36 -9.58 4.00
N ALA A 68 11.64 -9.51 4.40
CA ALA A 68 12.64 -10.52 4.07
C ALA A 68 12.26 -11.88 4.67
N ASP A 69 11.84 -11.90 5.94
CA ASP A 69 11.34 -13.10 6.61
C ASP A 69 10.11 -13.66 5.89
N PHE A 70 9.08 -12.85 5.61
CA PHE A 70 7.88 -13.29 4.89
C PHE A 70 8.21 -13.96 3.56
N LYS A 71 9.12 -13.39 2.79
CA LYS A 71 9.57 -13.96 1.51
C LYS A 71 10.29 -15.30 1.68
N ALA A 72 11.09 -15.45 2.73
CA ALA A 72 11.90 -16.65 2.95
C ALA A 72 11.06 -17.90 3.29
N ARG A 73 9.91 -17.72 3.95
CA ARG A 73 9.08 -18.83 4.46
C ARG A 73 7.75 -19.01 3.72
N ASP A 74 7.41 -18.11 2.81
CA ASP A 74 6.20 -18.22 1.99
C ASP A 74 6.52 -18.74 0.59
N ALA A 75 6.29 -20.04 0.36
CA ALA A 75 6.48 -20.65 -0.96
C ALA A 75 5.64 -20.00 -2.07
N GLY A 76 4.56 -19.28 -1.71
CA GLY A 76 3.72 -18.51 -2.62
C GLY A 76 4.16 -17.06 -2.82
N GLN A 77 5.31 -16.63 -2.31
CA GLN A 77 5.74 -15.21 -2.39
C GLN A 77 5.74 -14.64 -3.82
N ALA A 78 5.96 -15.48 -4.84
CA ALA A 78 6.04 -15.07 -6.23
C ALA A 78 4.70 -14.53 -6.78
N ILE A 79 3.56 -14.94 -6.22
CA ILE A 79 2.22 -14.43 -6.61
C ILE A 79 1.71 -13.31 -5.69
N ARG A 80 2.52 -12.86 -4.73
CA ARG A 80 2.15 -11.86 -3.72
C ARG A 80 2.75 -10.52 -4.04
N GLN A 81 2.04 -9.46 -3.66
CA GLN A 81 2.58 -8.11 -3.64
C GLN A 81 2.32 -7.49 -2.26
N CYS A 82 3.32 -6.84 -1.69
CA CYS A 82 3.20 -6.21 -0.39
C CYS A 82 4.07 -4.96 -0.32
N HIS A 83 3.58 -3.92 0.34
CA HIS A 83 4.40 -2.81 0.78
C HIS A 83 3.98 -2.43 2.20
N MET A 84 4.95 -1.99 3.01
CA MET A 84 4.75 -1.72 4.43
C MET A 84 5.64 -0.58 4.91
N MET A 85 5.26 0.00 6.04
CA MET A 85 5.99 1.05 6.73
C MET A 85 6.20 0.69 8.20
N ASP A 86 7.44 0.80 8.68
CA ASP A 86 7.77 0.59 10.08
C ASP A 86 7.55 1.83 10.96
N MET A 87 7.77 1.69 12.28
CA MET A 87 7.60 2.79 13.25
C MET A 87 8.57 3.96 13.09
N GLN A 88 9.62 3.78 12.29
CA GLN A 88 10.58 4.84 11.96
C GLN A 88 10.20 5.54 10.65
N GLY A 89 9.07 5.18 10.03
CA GLY A 89 8.63 5.74 8.75
C GLY A 89 9.39 5.17 7.56
N ARG A 90 10.14 4.08 7.71
CA ARG A 90 10.87 3.45 6.61
C ARG A 90 9.98 2.45 5.91
N PHE A 91 10.07 2.43 4.59
CA PHE A 91 9.24 1.62 3.73
C PHE A 91 10.01 0.43 3.15
N ALA A 92 9.32 -0.69 2.98
CA ALA A 92 9.81 -1.82 2.19
C ALA A 92 8.68 -2.35 1.30
N ALA A 93 9.04 -2.87 0.12
CA ALA A 93 8.07 -3.40 -0.83
C ALA A 93 8.59 -4.65 -1.55
N HIS A 94 7.65 -5.49 -1.95
CA HIS A 94 7.85 -6.73 -2.67
C HIS A 94 6.79 -6.86 -3.76
N THR A 95 7.23 -7.11 -4.99
CA THR A 95 6.37 -7.54 -6.09
C THR A 95 6.89 -8.90 -6.53
N GLY A 96 6.12 -9.96 -6.30
CA GLY A 96 6.47 -11.29 -6.76
C GLY A 96 6.53 -11.38 -8.28
N THR A 97 7.42 -12.24 -8.80
CA THR A 97 7.69 -12.40 -10.24
C THR A 97 6.51 -12.93 -11.04
N ASP A 98 5.56 -13.58 -10.38
CA ASP A 98 4.39 -14.20 -10.99
C ASP A 98 3.13 -13.32 -10.80
N CYS A 99 3.31 -12.10 -10.30
CA CYS A 99 2.25 -11.10 -10.31
C CYS A 99 1.89 -10.73 -11.76
N ILE A 100 0.60 -10.69 -12.07
CA ILE A 100 0.14 -10.47 -13.45
C ILE A 100 0.51 -9.07 -13.93
N ASP A 101 1.10 -8.99 -15.12
CA ASP A 101 1.56 -7.73 -15.70
C ASP A 101 0.43 -6.75 -16.02
N TRP A 102 0.66 -5.44 -15.92
CA TRP A 102 1.89 -4.83 -15.39
C TRP A 102 1.86 -4.85 -13.85
N ALA A 103 2.98 -5.18 -13.22
CA ALA A 103 3.12 -5.16 -11.77
C ALA A 103 4.45 -4.52 -11.33
N GLY A 104 4.39 -3.69 -10.29
CA GLY A 104 5.56 -2.96 -9.78
C GLY A 104 5.23 -2.14 -8.54
N HIS A 105 6.25 -1.47 -8.02
CA HIS A 105 6.12 -0.57 -6.88
C HIS A 105 7.15 0.57 -6.94
N LEU A 106 6.86 1.66 -6.22
CA LEU A 106 7.75 2.76 -5.93
C LEU A 106 7.80 2.96 -4.42
N VAL A 107 8.99 3.20 -3.89
CA VAL A 107 9.24 3.49 -2.47
C VAL A 107 9.96 4.83 -2.38
N GLY A 108 9.36 5.74 -1.62
CA GLY A 108 9.92 7.06 -1.32
C GLY A 108 10.13 7.27 0.17
N GLU A 109 10.45 8.50 0.53
CA GLU A 109 10.70 8.90 1.92
C GLU A 109 9.40 8.99 2.73
N THR A 110 8.32 9.48 2.13
CA THR A 110 7.05 9.76 2.82
C THR A 110 5.91 8.86 2.37
N HIS A 111 6.07 8.13 1.27
CA HIS A 111 5.02 7.25 0.77
C HIS A 111 5.58 6.15 -0.13
N SER A 112 4.79 5.09 -0.28
CA SER A 112 5.05 4.00 -1.22
C SER A 112 3.79 3.68 -2.00
N VAL A 113 3.95 3.30 -3.26
CA VAL A 113 2.85 2.94 -4.16
C VAL A 113 3.17 1.58 -4.77
N ALA A 114 2.21 0.66 -4.77
CA ALA A 114 2.36 -0.63 -5.40
C ALA A 114 1.12 -0.97 -6.22
N GLY A 115 1.30 -1.71 -7.31
CA GLY A 115 0.16 -2.26 -8.03
C GLY A 115 0.50 -3.41 -8.96
N ASN A 116 -0.53 -4.16 -9.32
CA ASN A 116 -0.44 -5.36 -10.14
C ASN A 116 -1.67 -5.52 -11.04
N MET A 117 -1.51 -6.15 -12.21
CA MET A 117 -2.46 -6.20 -13.32
C MET A 117 -2.96 -4.80 -13.73
N LEU A 118 -2.06 -3.82 -13.69
CA LEU A 118 -2.33 -2.43 -14.07
C LEU A 118 -2.17 -2.25 -15.57
N VAL A 119 -2.79 -1.19 -16.12
CA VAL A 119 -2.69 -0.84 -17.54
C VAL A 119 -1.23 -0.62 -17.95
N GLY A 120 -0.42 -0.03 -17.08
CA GLY A 120 1.02 0.08 -17.24
C GLY A 120 1.68 0.77 -16.03
N ALA A 121 2.99 0.97 -16.13
CA ALA A 121 3.81 1.59 -15.09
C ALA A 121 3.35 2.99 -14.69
N GLN A 122 2.79 3.73 -15.64
CA GLN A 122 2.31 5.10 -15.43
C GLN A 122 1.26 5.18 -14.33
N VAL A 123 0.49 4.13 -14.06
CA VAL A 123 -0.50 4.14 -12.98
C VAL A 123 0.18 4.31 -11.61
N VAL A 124 1.26 3.58 -11.36
CA VAL A 124 2.03 3.71 -10.12
C VAL A 124 2.77 5.04 -10.08
N GLN A 125 3.37 5.46 -11.20
CA GLN A 125 4.13 6.71 -11.29
C GLN A 125 3.24 7.94 -11.05
N GLU A 126 2.09 8.04 -11.71
CA GLU A 126 1.17 9.17 -11.58
C GLU A 126 0.54 9.21 -10.19
N THR A 127 0.20 8.07 -9.58
CA THR A 127 -0.25 8.03 -8.17
C THR A 127 0.83 8.55 -7.23
N TYR A 128 2.08 8.14 -7.42
CA TYR A 128 3.22 8.56 -6.60
C TYR A 128 3.45 10.09 -6.73
N ASP A 129 3.56 10.58 -7.96
CA ASP A 129 3.84 11.99 -8.22
C ASP A 129 2.70 12.93 -7.82
N ALA A 130 1.46 12.48 -7.97
CA ALA A 130 0.29 13.27 -7.55
C ALA A 130 0.22 13.44 -6.04
N TYR A 131 0.58 12.42 -5.25
CA TYR A 131 0.62 12.54 -3.79
C TYR A 131 1.59 13.65 -3.33
N LEU A 132 2.80 13.69 -3.93
CA LEU A 132 3.81 14.71 -3.62
C LEU A 132 3.37 16.14 -3.94
N LYS A 133 2.56 16.31 -4.98
CA LYS A 133 2.08 17.63 -5.43
C LYS A 133 0.81 18.07 -4.71
N ALA A 134 0.06 17.12 -4.16
CA ALA A 134 -1.23 17.38 -3.53
C ALA A 134 -1.06 18.16 -2.22
N LYS A 135 -2.06 18.98 -1.93
CA LYS A 135 -2.15 19.81 -0.71
C LYS A 135 -3.46 19.50 0.01
N GLY A 136 -3.50 19.86 1.29
CA GLY A 136 -4.66 19.61 2.15
C GLY A 136 -4.39 18.46 3.12
N SER A 137 -5.48 17.92 3.67
CA SER A 137 -5.44 16.80 4.61
C SER A 137 -4.84 15.54 3.99
N MET A 138 -4.37 14.59 4.83
CA MET A 138 -3.93 13.26 4.36
C MET A 138 -4.98 12.60 3.46
N ALA A 139 -6.26 12.64 3.83
CA ALA A 139 -7.34 12.07 3.04
C ALA A 139 -7.47 12.71 1.65
N GLU A 140 -7.42 14.05 1.56
CA GLU A 140 -7.48 14.75 0.27
C GLU A 140 -6.28 14.40 -0.60
N ARG A 141 -5.06 14.38 -0.05
CA ARG A 141 -3.85 14.02 -0.80
C ARG A 141 -3.90 12.60 -1.33
N LEU A 142 -4.35 11.65 -0.52
CA LEU A 142 -4.57 10.26 -0.96
C LEU A 142 -5.62 10.17 -2.06
N LEU A 143 -6.76 10.85 -1.92
CA LEU A 143 -7.80 10.86 -2.96
C LEU A 143 -7.26 11.40 -4.29
N ARG A 144 -6.49 12.50 -4.26
CA ARG A 144 -5.84 13.05 -5.47
C ARG A 144 -4.86 12.06 -6.10
N ALA A 145 -4.08 11.36 -5.29
CA ALA A 145 -3.16 10.34 -5.77
C ALA A 145 -3.89 9.17 -6.45
N MET A 146 -5.00 8.71 -5.85
CA MET A 146 -5.81 7.64 -6.42
C MET A 146 -6.53 8.07 -7.70
N GLU A 147 -7.05 9.31 -7.76
CA GLU A 147 -7.64 9.89 -8.97
C GLU A 147 -6.64 9.95 -10.13
N ALA A 148 -5.38 10.31 -9.86
CA ALA A 148 -4.32 10.34 -10.88
C ALA A 148 -3.99 8.94 -11.41
N GLY A 149 -3.89 7.93 -10.52
CA GLY A 149 -3.68 6.53 -10.92
C GLY A 149 -4.82 5.99 -11.79
N GLU A 150 -6.06 6.33 -11.44
CA GLU A 150 -7.23 5.99 -12.24
C GLU A 150 -7.20 6.66 -13.61
N ALA A 151 -6.87 7.95 -13.68
CA ALA A 151 -6.76 8.69 -14.94
C ALA A 151 -5.65 8.14 -15.86
N ALA A 152 -4.59 7.57 -15.28
CA ALA A 152 -3.50 6.89 -15.98
C ALA A 152 -3.87 5.48 -16.49
N GLY A 153 -5.10 5.04 -16.22
CA GLY A 153 -5.71 3.78 -16.69
C GLY A 153 -6.07 2.81 -15.57
N GLY A 154 -5.54 3.01 -14.36
CA GLY A 154 -5.83 2.20 -13.19
C GLY A 154 -5.69 0.70 -13.43
N ASP A 155 -6.71 -0.02 -12.96
CA ASP A 155 -6.77 -1.47 -12.99
C ASP A 155 -7.27 -1.98 -14.36
N LYS A 156 -6.57 -2.91 -15.02
CA LYS A 156 -6.87 -3.32 -16.42
C LYS A 156 -8.31 -3.77 -16.67
N ARG A 157 -8.95 -4.36 -15.65
CA ARG A 157 -10.33 -4.83 -15.77
C ARG A 157 -11.33 -3.71 -15.49
N GLY A 158 -10.98 -2.55 -14.93
CA GLY A 158 -11.88 -1.45 -14.56
C GLY A 158 -12.06 -1.27 -13.04
N ARG A 159 -13.19 -0.68 -12.61
CA ARG A 159 -13.45 -0.27 -11.21
C ARG A 159 -14.54 -1.09 -10.52
N GLN A 160 -14.35 -1.47 -9.25
CA GLN A 160 -15.40 -2.11 -8.43
C GLN A 160 -15.38 -1.68 -6.96
N ALA A 161 -14.20 -1.58 -6.35
CA ALA A 161 -14.04 -1.32 -4.92
C ALA A 161 -12.85 -0.40 -4.65
N ALA A 162 -12.99 0.43 -3.62
CA ALA A 162 -11.93 1.25 -3.07
C ALA A 162 -12.02 1.26 -1.54
N GLY A 163 -10.92 1.62 -0.89
CA GLY A 163 -10.85 1.84 0.55
C GLY A 163 -9.82 2.90 0.88
N LEU A 164 -10.05 3.63 1.96
CA LEU A 164 -9.15 4.64 2.48
C LEU A 164 -9.24 4.61 4.01
N SER A 165 -8.09 4.55 4.69
CA SER A 165 -7.99 4.66 6.14
C SER A 165 -6.92 5.68 6.50
N VAL A 166 -7.19 6.49 7.53
CA VAL A 166 -6.25 7.47 8.08
C VAL A 166 -6.18 7.29 9.60
N HIS A 167 -4.97 7.14 10.12
CA HIS A 167 -4.67 7.08 11.54
C HIS A 167 -3.83 8.29 11.94
N ARG A 168 -4.07 8.78 13.16
CA ARG A 168 -3.41 9.92 13.82
C ARG A 168 -2.81 9.49 15.17
N GLY A 169 -2.26 8.29 15.22
CA GLY A 169 -1.71 7.69 16.45
C GLY A 169 -2.70 6.90 17.31
N GLN A 170 -3.96 6.77 16.89
CA GLN A 170 -4.98 5.96 17.57
C GLN A 170 -5.07 4.52 17.03
N ASP A 171 -5.57 3.60 17.88
CA ASP A 171 -5.70 2.17 17.56
C ASP A 171 -6.78 1.88 16.50
N TYR A 172 -7.81 2.73 16.40
CA TYR A 172 -8.90 2.62 15.43
C TYR A 172 -9.14 3.95 14.71
N PRO A 173 -9.34 4.01 13.38
CA PRO A 173 -9.36 5.25 12.60
C PRO A 173 -10.63 6.14 12.76
N PHE A 174 -11.17 6.31 13.97
CA PHE A 174 -12.19 7.31 14.31
C PHE A 174 -11.83 8.11 15.55
#